data_AF-A0A2M8NUV4-F1
#
_entry.id   AF-A0A2M8NUV4-F1
#
_cell.length_a   1.000
_cell.length_b   1.000
_cell.length_c   1.000
_cell.angle_alpha   90.00
_cell.angle_beta   90.00
_cell.angle_gamma   90.00
#
_symmetry.space_group_name_H-M   'P 1'
#
loop_
_entity.id
_entity.type
_entity.pdbx_description
1 polymer ?
#
loop_
_entity_poly.entity_id
_entity_poly.type
_entity_poly.pdbx_seq_one_letter_code
_entity_poly.pdbx_strand_id
1 'polypeptide(L)'
;MLLIVGVLVAQESDACPMIPVEEIPIVCEATSRNEACFVHPNITINNQDSDSFNTVGQIIPVNDIQTMTLDGGMALLRLQADMPLDEPTQNLQMLAWGHISITNNVTVPSLSGTTTANARVRRVPFAESDTTVITVIPANVAVSIIGRNNANTWYPIGRL
;
A
#
# COMPACT_ATOMS: atom_id res chain seq x y z
N MET A 1 -64.60 -0.80 -10.02
CA MET A 1 -63.27 -0.25 -10.33
C MET A 1 -62.51 -0.17 -9.01
N LEU A 2 -61.61 -1.12 -8.76
CA LEU A 2 -60.94 -1.32 -7.47
C LEU A 2 -59.57 -0.61 -7.54
N LEU A 3 -59.37 0.43 -6.74
CA LEU A 3 -58.10 1.16 -6.65
C LEU A 3 -57.19 0.45 -5.66
N ILE A 4 -56.13 -0.20 -6.14
CA ILE A 4 -55.07 -0.76 -5.30
C ILE A 4 -54.05 0.36 -5.06
N VAL A 5 -53.99 0.87 -3.84
CA VAL A 5 -52.94 1.80 -3.41
C VAL A 5 -51.68 0.96 -3.19
N GLY A 6 -50.74 1.03 -4.12
CA GLY A 6 -49.42 0.42 -3.98
C GLY A 6 -48.62 1.18 -2.93
N VAL A 7 -48.28 0.52 -1.83
CA VAL A 7 -47.27 1.01 -0.90
C VAL A 7 -45.91 0.81 -1.58
N LEU A 8 -45.30 1.90 -2.04
CA LEU A 8 -43.90 1.93 -2.42
C LEU A 8 -43.07 1.76 -1.14
N VAL A 9 -42.61 0.54 -0.89
CA VAL A 9 -41.52 0.31 0.07
C VAL A 9 -40.24 0.66 -0.68
N ALA A 10 -39.60 1.78 -0.30
CA ALA A 10 -38.22 2.03 -0.70
C ALA A 10 -37.37 0.91 -0.07
N GLN A 11 -36.85 -0.01 -0.89
CA GLN A 11 -35.83 -0.93 -0.42
C GLN A 11 -34.57 -0.09 -0.17
N GLU A 12 -34.12 -0.04 1.08
CA GLU A 12 -32.77 0.39 1.44
C GLU A 12 -31.82 -0.50 0.64
N SER A 13 -31.29 0.03 -0.46
CA SER A 13 -30.21 -0.58 -1.22
C SER A 13 -29.04 -0.72 -0.27
N ASP A 14 -28.67 -1.96 0.06
CA ASP A 14 -27.50 -2.38 0.85
C ASP A 14 -26.61 -1.19 1.21
N ALA A 15 -26.96 -0.61 2.35
CA ALA A 15 -26.38 0.61 2.87
C ALA A 15 -24.86 0.44 2.90
N CYS A 16 -24.13 1.40 2.32
CA CYS A 16 -22.69 1.52 2.47
C CYS A 16 -22.34 1.17 3.93
N PRO A 17 -21.55 0.12 4.20
CA PRO A 17 -21.23 -0.26 5.56
C PRO A 17 -20.45 0.90 6.17
N MET A 18 -21.17 1.81 6.83
CA MET A 18 -20.58 2.87 7.61
C MET A 18 -20.03 2.20 8.85
N ILE A 19 -18.73 1.96 8.85
CA ILE A 19 -18.01 1.60 10.07
C ILE A 19 -18.00 2.85 10.94
N PRO A 20 -18.60 2.81 12.16
CA PRO A 20 -18.53 3.91 13.09
C PRO A 20 -17.06 4.26 13.38
N VAL A 21 -16.77 5.54 13.59
CA VAL A 21 -15.37 6.00 13.77
C VAL A 21 -14.73 5.32 14.98
N GLU A 22 -15.53 5.01 16.00
CA GLU A 22 -15.16 4.28 17.21
C GLU A 22 -14.77 2.80 16.95
N GLU A 23 -15.18 2.20 15.83
CA GLU A 23 -14.82 0.82 15.48
C GLU A 23 -13.54 0.74 14.63
N ILE A 24 -13.06 1.86 14.09
CA ILE A 24 -11.81 1.93 13.32
C ILE A 24 -10.61 1.33 14.08
N PRO A 25 -10.38 1.66 15.38
CA PRO A 25 -9.25 1.10 16.12
C PRO A 25 -9.35 -0.42 16.27
N ILE A 26 -10.55 -0.99 16.23
CA ILE A 26 -10.80 -2.44 16.32
C ILE A 26 -10.48 -3.08 14.96
N VAL A 27 -11.02 -2.52 13.87
CA VAL A 27 -10.77 -3.01 12.51
C VAL A 27 -9.29 -2.91 12.13
N CYS A 28 -8.61 -1.87 12.60
CA CYS A 28 -7.22 -1.57 12.29
C CYS A 28 -6.25 -1.83 13.46
N GLU A 29 -6.63 -2.64 14.45
CA GLU A 29 -5.83 -2.89 15.65
C GLU A 29 -4.42 -3.41 15.31
N ALA A 30 -4.34 -4.29 14.31
CA ALA A 30 -3.09 -4.90 13.85
C ALA A 30 -2.20 -3.94 13.03
N THR A 31 -2.64 -2.71 12.75
CA THR A 31 -1.85 -1.74 11.97
C THR A 31 -0.61 -1.35 12.76
N SER A 32 0.55 -1.70 12.24
CA SER A 32 1.85 -1.39 12.80
C SER A 32 2.39 -0.07 12.26
N ARG A 33 3.66 0.21 12.53
CA ARG A 33 4.39 1.38 12.06
C ARG A 33 4.67 1.29 10.55
N ASN A 34 4.47 2.41 9.85
CA ASN A 34 4.60 2.55 8.40
C ASN A 34 3.63 1.67 7.61
N GLU A 35 2.42 1.51 8.14
CA GLU A 35 1.35 0.74 7.53
C GLU A 35 0.08 1.58 7.38
N ALA A 36 -0.73 1.23 6.38
CA ALA A 36 -2.04 1.78 6.14
C ALA A 36 -3.09 0.67 6.23
N CYS A 37 -4.19 0.94 6.94
CA CYS A 37 -5.34 0.07 7.07
C CYS A 37 -6.56 0.68 6.38
N PHE A 38 -7.24 -0.11 5.57
CA PHE A 38 -8.40 0.31 4.79
C PHE A 38 -9.69 0.01 5.50
N VAL A 39 -10.55 1.02 5.66
CA VAL A 39 -11.81 0.88 6.41
C VAL A 39 -13.01 0.94 5.47
N HIS A 40 -12.81 1.19 4.18
CA HIS A 40 -13.89 1.27 3.19
C HIS A 40 -13.45 0.71 1.84
N PRO A 41 -14.34 0.07 1.04
CA PRO A 41 -13.98 -0.49 -0.27
C PRO A 41 -13.74 0.55 -1.37
N ASN A 42 -14.15 1.81 -1.20
CA ASN A 42 -13.98 2.88 -2.21
C ASN A 42 -12.59 3.53 -2.14
N ILE A 43 -11.56 2.73 -2.38
CA ILE A 43 -10.16 3.15 -2.34
C ILE A 43 -9.47 2.64 -3.57
N THR A 44 -8.84 3.55 -4.31
CA THR A 44 -7.96 3.20 -5.42
C THR A 44 -6.53 3.36 -4.97
N ILE A 45 -5.74 2.29 -5.07
CA ILE A 45 -4.32 2.31 -4.74
C ILE A 45 -3.55 1.93 -5.98
N ASN A 46 -2.59 2.78 -6.32
CA ASN A 46 -1.52 2.41 -7.21
C ASN A 46 -0.33 2.00 -6.34
N ASN A 47 0.01 0.73 -6.40
CA ASN A 47 1.09 0.14 -5.63
C ASN A 47 2.11 -0.54 -6.55
N GLN A 48 3.24 -0.96 -5.97
CA GLN A 48 4.29 -1.62 -6.76
C GLN A 48 3.88 -3.00 -7.29
N ASP A 49 3.04 -3.71 -6.55
CA ASP A 49 2.53 -5.04 -6.88
C ASP A 49 1.04 -4.93 -7.13
N SER A 50 0.58 -4.96 -8.37
CA SER A 50 -0.77 -4.64 -8.89
C SER A 50 -2.00 -5.37 -8.27
N ASP A 51 -2.05 -5.46 -6.95
CA ASP A 51 -3.06 -6.12 -6.16
C ASP A 51 -4.25 -5.18 -5.99
N SER A 52 -5.46 -5.69 -6.21
CA SER A 52 -6.69 -4.95 -5.96
C SER A 52 -6.99 -4.91 -4.46
N PHE A 53 -7.19 -3.72 -3.92
CA PHE A 53 -7.56 -3.50 -2.52
C PHE A 53 -9.05 -3.33 -2.39
N ASN A 54 -9.73 -4.34 -1.88
CA ASN A 54 -11.19 -4.37 -1.80
C ASN A 54 -11.73 -4.88 -0.47
N THR A 55 -10.85 -5.20 0.49
CA THR A 55 -11.24 -5.78 1.77
C THR A 55 -11.04 -4.78 2.90
N VAL A 56 -12.10 -4.57 3.69
CA VAL A 56 -12.04 -3.79 4.93
C VAL A 56 -11.12 -4.49 5.94
N GLY A 57 -10.30 -3.72 6.65
CA GLY A 57 -9.27 -4.21 7.58
C GLY A 57 -7.98 -4.66 6.88
N GLN A 58 -7.88 -4.53 5.56
CA GLN A 58 -6.64 -4.87 4.85
C GLN A 58 -5.54 -3.87 5.22
N ILE A 59 -4.39 -4.40 5.62
CA ILE A 59 -3.21 -3.64 6.03
C ILE A 59 -2.11 -3.80 4.99
N ILE A 60 -1.48 -2.70 4.58
CA ILE A 60 -0.30 -2.72 3.70
C ILE A 60 0.82 -1.80 4.18
N PRO A 61 2.09 -2.11 3.84
CA PRO A 61 3.19 -1.19 4.01
C PRO A 61 2.99 0.08 3.18
N VAL A 62 3.23 1.24 3.79
CA VAL A 62 3.12 2.54 3.10
C VAL A 62 4.17 2.69 2.00
N ASN A 63 5.30 1.99 2.12
CA ASN A 63 6.34 1.96 1.08
C ASN A 63 5.87 1.34 -0.23
N ASP A 64 4.85 0.49 -0.19
CA ASP A 64 4.29 -0.15 -1.38
C ASP A 64 3.27 0.76 -2.07
N ILE A 65 2.79 1.81 -1.39
CA ILE A 65 1.81 2.77 -1.90
C ILE A 65 2.53 3.86 -2.69
N GLN A 66 2.25 3.97 -3.98
CA GLN A 66 2.72 5.08 -4.80
C GLN A 66 1.71 6.22 -4.77
N THR A 67 0.44 5.92 -5.03
CA THR A 67 -0.67 6.86 -4.88
C THR A 67 -1.86 6.15 -4.26
N MET A 68 -2.55 6.80 -3.35
CA MET A 68 -3.83 6.37 -2.80
C MET A 68 -4.86 7.45 -3.06
N THR A 69 -5.99 7.09 -3.63
CA THR A 69 -7.14 7.97 -3.82
C THR A 69 -8.35 7.38 -3.12
N LEU A 70 -8.93 8.15 -2.21
CA LEU A 70 -10.20 7.87 -1.56
C LEU A 70 -11.30 8.59 -2.33
N ASP A 71 -12.40 7.90 -2.64
CA ASP A 71 -13.59 8.48 -3.28
C ASP A 71 -14.81 8.18 -2.41
N GLY A 72 -14.98 8.99 -1.36
CA GLY A 72 -15.92 8.71 -0.26
C GLY A 72 -15.45 7.58 0.67
N GLY A 73 -14.19 7.16 0.57
CA GLY A 73 -13.58 6.10 1.39
C GLY A 73 -12.98 6.60 2.71
N MET A 74 -12.44 5.67 3.49
CA MET A 74 -11.77 5.94 4.75
C MET A 74 -10.53 5.03 4.92
N ALA A 75 -9.42 5.61 5.36
CA ALA A 75 -8.17 4.89 5.63
C ALA A 75 -7.49 5.42 6.90
N LEU A 76 -6.94 4.51 7.68
CA LEU A 76 -6.09 4.84 8.83
C LEU A 76 -4.63 4.56 8.47
N LEU A 77 -3.77 5.57 8.55
CA LEU A 77 -2.34 5.46 8.29
C LEU A 77 -1.56 5.68 9.58
N ARG A 78 -0.57 4.82 9.84
CA ARG A 78 0.39 4.99 10.94
C ARG A 78 1.77 5.19 10.33
N LEU A 79 2.22 6.45 10.31
CA LEU A 79 3.46 6.86 9.68
C LEU A 79 4.50 7.18 10.75
N GLN A 80 5.75 6.87 10.49
CA GLN A 80 6.83 7.53 11.22
C GLN A 80 7.08 8.89 10.58
N ALA A 81 6.86 9.96 11.35
CA ALA A 81 7.36 11.27 10.97
C ALA A 81 8.82 11.39 11.39
N ASP A 82 9.69 11.86 10.49
CA ASP A 82 11.01 12.35 10.87
C ASP A 82 10.83 13.76 11.47
N MET A 83 10.56 13.79 12.78
CA MET A 83 10.41 15.03 13.53
C MET A 83 11.75 15.41 14.17
N PRO A 84 12.01 16.71 14.39
CA PRO A 84 13.23 17.17 15.03
C PRO A 84 13.52 16.45 16.36
N LEU A 85 14.81 16.37 16.67
CA LEU A 85 15.48 15.48 17.65
C LEU A 85 14.91 15.49 19.09
N ASP A 86 14.02 16.41 19.38
CA ASP A 86 13.31 16.59 20.63
C ASP A 86 12.17 15.58 20.85
N GLU A 87 11.64 14.93 19.80
CA GLU A 87 10.56 13.92 19.88
C GLU A 87 10.73 12.74 18.88
N PRO A 88 11.85 11.99 18.88
CA PRO A 88 12.25 11.08 17.78
C PRO A 88 11.44 9.77 17.66
N THR A 89 10.35 9.60 18.42
CA THR A 89 9.61 8.32 18.51
C THR A 89 8.11 8.41 18.28
N GLN A 90 7.58 9.58 17.89
CA GLN A 90 6.14 9.66 17.69
C GLN A 90 5.73 9.01 16.36
N ASN A 91 4.85 8.02 16.45
CA ASN A 91 4.11 7.53 15.30
C ASN A 91 2.99 8.53 15.02
N LEU A 92 3.00 9.13 13.83
CA LEU A 92 1.90 9.93 13.33
C LEU A 92 0.75 9.00 12.94
N GLN A 93 -0.40 9.16 13.58
CA GLN A 93 -1.62 8.49 13.16
C GLN A 93 -2.49 9.47 12.38
N MET A 94 -2.79 9.14 11.12
CA MET A 94 -3.60 9.95 10.23
C MET A 94 -4.86 9.18 9.85
N LEU A 95 -6.03 9.76 10.10
CA LEU A 95 -7.30 9.29 9.58
C LEU A 95 -7.65 10.11 8.34
N ALA A 96 -7.72 9.46 7.18
CA ALA A 96 -8.10 10.06 5.92
C ALA A 96 -9.53 9.64 5.55
N TRP A 97 -10.39 10.59 5.20
CA TRP A 97 -11.78 10.34 4.82
C TRP A 97 -12.27 11.28 3.70
N GLY A 98 -13.13 10.77 2.81
CA GLY A 98 -13.78 11.56 1.77
C GLY A 98 -13.05 11.47 0.42
N HIS A 99 -12.79 12.62 -0.21
CA HIS A 99 -12.11 12.71 -1.51
C HIS A 99 -10.66 13.18 -1.31
N ILE A 100 -9.77 12.25 -0.99
CA ILE A 100 -8.37 12.55 -0.65
C ILE A 100 -7.45 11.81 -1.61
N SER A 101 -6.39 12.49 -2.06
CA SER A 101 -5.29 11.84 -2.79
C SER A 101 -4.00 11.99 -1.99
N ILE A 102 -3.36 10.86 -1.67
CA ILE A 102 -2.06 10.78 -1.01
C ILE A 102 -1.06 10.24 -2.03
N THR A 103 0.07 10.94 -2.19
CA THR A 103 1.15 10.52 -3.09
C THR A 103 2.42 10.32 -2.29
N ASN A 104 3.08 9.19 -2.49
CA ASN A 104 4.39 8.96 -1.93
C ASN A 104 5.42 9.79 -2.71
N ASN A 105 5.95 10.83 -2.06
CA ASN A 105 6.95 11.73 -2.65
C ASN A 105 8.38 11.41 -2.16
N VAL A 106 8.62 10.19 -1.70
CA VAL A 106 9.97 9.76 -1.30
C VAL A 106 10.80 9.49 -2.55
N THR A 107 11.88 10.25 -2.71
CA THR A 107 12.91 9.93 -3.69
C THR A 107 13.90 8.98 -3.04
N VAL A 108 13.89 7.71 -3.44
CA VAL A 108 14.88 6.74 -2.94
C VAL A 108 16.22 7.02 -3.64
N PRO A 109 17.28 7.37 -2.89
CA PRO A 109 18.59 7.55 -3.49
C PRO A 109 19.03 6.24 -4.12
N SER A 110 19.60 6.30 -5.32
CA SER A 110 20.09 5.12 -6.01
C SER A 110 21.56 5.23 -6.39
N LEU A 111 22.22 4.08 -6.39
CA LEU A 111 23.58 3.92 -6.86
C LEU A 111 23.55 3.23 -8.22
N SER A 112 24.30 3.75 -9.19
CA SER A 112 24.47 3.06 -10.47
C SER A 112 25.40 1.85 -10.30
N GLY A 113 24.94 0.68 -10.75
CA GLY A 113 25.71 -0.55 -10.81
C GLY A 113 25.74 -1.11 -12.23
N THR A 114 26.62 -2.06 -12.49
CA THR A 114 26.65 -2.82 -13.75
C THR A 114 26.70 -4.30 -13.43
N THR A 115 25.81 -5.08 -14.05
CA THR A 115 25.79 -6.52 -13.88
C THR A 115 27.04 -7.15 -14.49
N THR A 116 27.74 -8.01 -13.76
CA THR A 116 28.94 -8.71 -14.28
C THR A 116 28.60 -10.01 -15.02
N ALA A 117 27.38 -10.52 -14.83
CA ALA A 117 26.85 -11.73 -15.45
C ALA A 117 25.33 -11.60 -15.61
N ASN A 118 24.70 -12.57 -16.29
CA ASN A 118 23.24 -12.62 -16.38
C ASN A 118 22.63 -12.73 -14.97
N ALA A 119 21.82 -11.74 -14.58
CA ALA A 119 21.22 -11.64 -13.26
C ALA A 119 19.72 -11.95 -13.32
N ARG A 120 19.26 -12.89 -12.50
CA ARG A 120 17.81 -13.18 -12.34
C ARG A 120 17.24 -12.20 -11.32
N VAL A 121 16.35 -11.33 -11.76
CA VAL A 121 15.59 -10.43 -10.89
C VAL A 121 14.48 -11.23 -10.24
N ARG A 122 14.31 -11.07 -8.93
CA ARG A 122 13.35 -11.84 -8.14
C ARG A 122 12.48 -10.93 -7.29
N ARG A 123 11.24 -11.35 -7.06
CA ARG A 123 10.28 -10.67 -6.18
C ARG A 123 10.73 -10.67 -4.72
N VAL A 124 11.39 -11.75 -4.30
CA VAL A 124 11.89 -11.93 -2.94
C VAL A 124 13.35 -12.39 -2.96
N PRO A 125 14.16 -12.05 -1.94
CA PRO A 125 15.58 -12.41 -1.85
C PRO A 125 15.78 -13.89 -1.50
N PHE A 126 15.29 -14.79 -2.35
CA PHE A 126 15.30 -16.23 -2.17
C PHE A 126 15.74 -16.93 -3.47
N ALA A 127 16.85 -17.68 -3.42
CA ALA A 127 17.51 -18.22 -4.60
C ALA A 127 17.02 -19.63 -5.01
N GLU A 128 16.40 -20.38 -4.11
CA GLU A 128 16.20 -21.83 -4.31
C GLU A 128 14.96 -22.20 -5.14
N SER A 129 14.11 -21.24 -5.48
CA SER A 129 12.93 -21.46 -6.33
C SER A 129 12.93 -20.53 -7.53
N ASP A 130 12.64 -21.05 -8.72
CA ASP A 130 12.46 -20.23 -9.93
C ASP A 130 11.09 -19.54 -9.98
N THR A 131 10.13 -19.90 -9.11
CA THR A 131 8.81 -19.26 -9.05
C THR A 131 8.86 -17.79 -8.64
N THR A 132 9.99 -17.33 -8.10
CA THR A 132 10.18 -15.95 -7.64
C THR A 132 10.84 -15.07 -8.70
N VAL A 133 11.27 -15.63 -9.84
CA VAL A 133 11.97 -14.91 -10.90
C VAL A 133 10.96 -14.09 -11.70
N ILE A 134 11.20 -12.78 -11.78
CA ILE A 134 10.39 -11.84 -12.55
C ILE A 134 10.97 -11.70 -13.96
N THR A 135 12.29 -11.52 -14.07
CA THR A 135 12.98 -11.29 -15.34
C THR A 135 14.47 -11.61 -15.25
N VAL A 136 15.17 -11.55 -16.37
CA VAL A 136 16.62 -11.71 -16.47
C VAL A 136 17.24 -10.46 -17.07
N ILE A 137 18.21 -9.88 -16.38
CA ILE A 137 19.05 -8.78 -16.87
C ILE A 137 20.32 -9.41 -17.47
N PRO A 138 20.64 -9.15 -18.75
CA PRO A 138 21.88 -9.62 -19.35
C PRO A 138 23.13 -9.07 -18.66
N ALA A 139 24.26 -9.74 -18.85
CA ALA A 139 25.55 -9.21 -18.41
C ALA A 139 25.87 -7.84 -19.05
N ASN A 140 26.65 -7.02 -18.34
CA ASN A 140 27.08 -5.68 -18.72
C ASN A 140 25.96 -4.64 -18.91
N VAL A 141 24.81 -4.84 -18.26
CA VAL A 141 23.72 -3.86 -18.24
C VAL A 141 23.80 -3.00 -16.99
N ALA A 142 23.59 -1.69 -17.16
CA ALA A 142 23.52 -0.74 -16.06
C ALA A 142 22.19 -0.91 -15.29
N VAL A 143 22.25 -0.86 -13.96
CA VAL A 143 21.09 -1.01 -13.08
C VAL A 143 21.12 0.05 -11.98
N SER A 144 19.94 0.50 -11.55
CA SER A 144 19.79 1.39 -10.40
C SER A 144 19.63 0.54 -9.14
N ILE A 145 20.60 0.61 -8.22
CA ILE A 145 20.57 -0.10 -6.93
C ILE A 145 19.98 0.84 -5.89
N ILE A 146 18.87 0.45 -5.26
CA ILE A 146 18.13 1.29 -4.31
C ILE A 146 18.38 0.90 -2.84
N GLY A 147 19.21 -0.13 -2.61
CA GLY A 147 19.56 -0.55 -1.28
C GLY A 147 20.33 -1.87 -1.26
N ARG A 148 20.36 -2.49 -0.08
CA ARG A 148 20.99 -3.78 0.17
C ARG A 148 20.34 -4.46 1.36
N ASN A 149 20.23 -5.78 1.35
CA ASN A 149 19.77 -6.52 2.53
C ASN A 149 20.85 -6.58 3.63
N ASN A 150 20.45 -6.88 4.87
CA ASN A 150 21.36 -6.96 6.03
C ASN A 150 22.52 -7.94 5.84
N ALA A 151 22.25 -9.06 5.13
CA ALA A 151 23.25 -10.08 4.84
C ALA A 151 24.19 -9.72 3.67
N ASN A 152 23.99 -8.57 3.03
CA ASN A 152 24.83 -8.09 1.94
C ASN A 152 24.83 -8.97 0.66
N THR A 153 23.87 -9.87 0.55
CA THR A 153 23.73 -10.87 -0.53
C THR A 153 22.74 -10.47 -1.63
N TRP A 154 21.82 -9.56 -1.32
CA TRP A 154 20.77 -9.11 -2.25
C TRP A 154 20.73 -7.60 -2.36
N TYR A 155 20.56 -7.13 -3.59
CA TYR A 155 20.45 -5.73 -3.93
C TYR A 155 19.06 -5.51 -4.54
N PRO A 156 18.12 -4.86 -3.83
CA PRO A 156 16.94 -4.34 -4.46
C PRO A 156 17.35 -3.31 -5.52
N ILE A 157 16.73 -3.41 -6.69
CA ILE A 157 16.96 -2.52 -7.82
C ILE A 157 15.72 -1.67 -8.07
N GLY A 158 15.94 -0.45 -8.55
CA GLY A 158 14.86 0.41 -9.04
C GLY A 158 14.20 -0.16 -10.29
N ARG A 159 13.13 0.49 -10.73
CA ARG A 159 12.39 0.10 -11.94
C ARG A 159 13.33 0.05 -13.15
N LEU A 160 13.34 -1.08 -13.84
CA LEU A 160 14.04 -1.28 -15.12
C LEU A 160 13.33 -0.53 -16.26
#